data_AF-A0A485D6U8-F1
#
_entry.id   AF-A0A485D6U8-F1
#
_cell.length_a   1.000
_cell.length_b   1.000
_cell.length_c   1.000
_cell.angle_alpha   90.00
_cell.angle_beta   90.00
_cell.angle_gamma   90.00
#
_symmetry.space_group_name_H-M   'P 1'
#
loop_
_entity.id
_entity.type
_entity.pdbx_description
1 polymer ?
#
loop_
_entity_poly.entity_id
_entity_poly.type
_entity_poly.pdbx_seq_one_letter_code
_entity_poly.pdbx_strand_id
1 'polypeptide(L)'
;MSTASLVLGVAAAGTSPSGILLAGVAGLVAGAMSMATGEYVSVSSQADSEHAALSQEKRELAANYEEEVQELASLYRQRGLEPALAQRVAEQLMAKDALDAHAREELGADADQFGAAAAGRDIFSV
;
A
#
# COMPACT_ATOMS: atom_id res chain seq x y z
N MET A 1 -19.22 -9.45 -12.46
CA MET A 1 -20.36 -9.46 -13.41
C MET A 1 -19.81 -9.95 -14.75
N SER A 2 -20.28 -11.11 -15.23
CA SER A 2 -19.62 -11.84 -16.32
C SER A 2 -19.99 -11.25 -17.69
N THR A 3 -19.04 -11.15 -18.61
CA THR A 3 -19.26 -10.77 -20.02
C THR A 3 -20.34 -11.63 -20.69
N ALA A 4 -20.54 -12.87 -20.22
CA ALA A 4 -21.60 -13.77 -20.64
C ALA A 4 -23.02 -13.23 -20.43
N SER A 5 -23.31 -12.54 -19.32
CA SER A 5 -24.63 -11.95 -19.07
C SER A 5 -24.89 -10.73 -19.96
N LEU A 6 -23.84 -10.00 -20.35
CA LEU A 6 -23.92 -8.83 -21.24
C LEU A 6 -24.20 -9.28 -22.68
N VAL A 7 -23.52 -10.33 -23.16
CA VAL A 7 -23.76 -10.93 -24.48
C VAL A 7 -25.17 -11.53 -24.59
N LEU A 8 -25.65 -12.23 -23.56
CA LEU A 8 -27.02 -12.74 -23.50
C LEU A 8 -28.07 -11.62 -23.54
N GLY A 9 -27.84 -10.51 -22.83
CA GLY A 9 -28.74 -9.34 -22.84
C GLY A 9 -28.82 -8.66 -24.22
N VAL A 10 -27.70 -8.53 -24.93
CA VAL A 10 -27.66 -7.94 -26.29
C VAL A 10 -28.28 -8.87 -27.33
N ALA A 11 -28.12 -10.18 -27.18
CA ALA A 11 -28.75 -11.18 -28.04
C ALA A 11 -30.28 -11.21 -27.86
N ALA A 12 -30.78 -11.11 -26.62
CA ALA A 12 -32.21 -11.06 -26.31
C ALA A 12 -32.92 -9.80 -26.86
N ALA A 13 -32.17 -8.72 -27.14
CA ALA A 13 -32.70 -7.48 -27.72
C ALA A 13 -32.93 -7.54 -29.25
N GLY A 14 -32.66 -8.68 -29.92
CA GLY A 14 -32.93 -8.87 -31.36
C GLY A 14 -31.81 -8.37 -32.30
N THR A 15 -30.58 -8.26 -31.80
CA THR A 15 -29.43 -7.72 -32.56
C THR A 15 -28.84 -8.73 -33.56
N SER A 16 -28.39 -8.25 -34.73
CA SER A 16 -27.67 -9.09 -35.71
C SER A 16 -26.41 -9.75 -35.11
N PRO A 17 -25.95 -10.91 -35.61
CA PRO A 17 -24.74 -11.58 -35.12
C PRO A 17 -23.48 -10.69 -35.09
N SER A 18 -23.35 -9.80 -36.07
CA SER A 18 -22.31 -8.76 -36.14
C SER A 18 -22.38 -7.75 -34.99
N GLY A 19 -23.59 -7.38 -34.54
CA GLY A 19 -23.76 -6.48 -33.40
C GLY A 19 -23.44 -7.15 -32.06
N ILE A 20 -23.67 -8.46 -31.94
CA ILE A 20 -23.28 -9.24 -30.75
C ILE A 20 -21.75 -9.32 -30.64
N LEU A 21 -21.04 -9.57 -31.75
CA LEU A 21 -19.58 -9.59 -31.77
C LEU A 21 -18.98 -8.23 -31.41
N LEU A 22 -19.54 -7.15 -31.95
CA LEU A 22 -19.10 -5.80 -31.64
C LEU A 22 -19.29 -5.47 -30.15
N ALA A 23 -20.43 -5.84 -29.56
CA ALA A 23 -20.71 -5.65 -28.14
C ALA A 23 -19.76 -6.49 -27.24
N GLY A 24 -19.44 -7.71 -27.64
CA GLY A 24 -18.49 -8.57 -26.93
C GLY A 24 -17.08 -7.98 -26.90
N VAL A 25 -16.57 -7.50 -28.04
CA VAL A 25 -15.24 -6.86 -28.12
C VAL A 25 -15.23 -5.56 -27.32
N ALA A 26 -16.28 -4.73 -27.45
CA ALA A 26 -16.39 -3.49 -26.68
C ALA A 26 -16.40 -3.76 -25.17
N GLY A 27 -17.11 -4.80 -24.71
CA GLY A 27 -17.14 -5.21 -23.30
C GLY A 27 -15.79 -5.70 -22.77
N LEU A 28 -15.01 -6.42 -23.58
CA LEU A 28 -13.65 -6.84 -23.21
C LEU A 28 -12.69 -5.65 -23.11
N VAL A 29 -12.73 -4.72 -24.07
CA VAL A 29 -11.90 -3.51 -24.05
C VAL A 29 -12.26 -2.64 -22.85
N ALA A 30 -13.56 -2.42 -22.59
CA ALA A 30 -14.02 -1.67 -21.42
C ALA A 30 -13.61 -2.36 -20.11
N GLY A 31 -13.71 -3.69 -20.03
CA GLY A 31 -13.26 -4.48 -18.88
C GLY A 31 -11.76 -4.36 -18.63
N ALA A 32 -10.94 -4.50 -19.68
CA ALA A 32 -9.49 -4.38 -19.60
C ALA A 32 -9.05 -2.96 -19.19
N MET A 33 -9.66 -1.91 -19.76
CA MET A 33 -9.40 -0.53 -19.37
C MET A 33 -9.81 -0.23 -17.93
N SER A 34 -10.93 -0.79 -17.47
CA SER A 34 -11.37 -0.66 -16.08
C SER A 34 -10.40 -1.31 -15.10
N MET A 35 -9.91 -2.52 -15.42
CA MET A 35 -8.88 -3.18 -14.60
C MET A 35 -7.57 -2.39 -14.60
N ALA A 36 -7.09 -1.94 -15.77
CA ALA A 36 -5.85 -1.17 -15.86
C ALA A 36 -5.95 0.18 -15.12
N THR A 37 -7.09 0.86 -15.23
CA THR A 37 -7.34 2.13 -14.53
C THR A 37 -7.50 1.89 -13.03
N GLY A 38 -8.21 0.83 -12.63
CA GLY A 38 -8.39 0.45 -11.23
C GLY A 38 -7.06 0.15 -10.55
N GLU A 39 -6.20 -0.64 -11.19
CA GLU A 39 -4.85 -0.93 -10.70
C GLU A 39 -3.99 0.35 -10.62
N TYR A 40 -3.99 1.19 -11.66
CA TYR A 40 -3.24 2.45 -11.65
C TYR A 40 -3.67 3.39 -10.51
N VAL A 41 -4.98 3.58 -10.35
CA VAL A 41 -5.54 4.42 -9.29
C VAL A 41 -5.21 3.83 -7.91
N SER A 42 -5.34 2.51 -7.74
CA SER A 42 -5.01 1.83 -6.49
C SER A 42 -3.54 2.04 -6.10
N VAL A 43 -2.61 1.83 -7.04
CA VAL A 43 -1.17 2.02 -6.79
C VAL A 43 -0.86 3.48 -6.44
N SER A 44 -1.45 4.43 -7.16
CA SER A 44 -1.23 5.86 -6.86
C SER A 44 -1.79 6.26 -5.49
N SER A 45 -2.99 5.79 -5.14
CA SER A 45 -3.63 6.07 -3.85
C SER A 45 -2.89 5.43 -2.69
N GLN A 46 -2.33 4.24 -2.90
CA GLN A 46 -1.52 3.55 -1.89
C GLN A 46 -0.22 4.32 -1.63
N ALA A 47 0.50 4.70 -2.68
CA ALA A 47 1.73 5.48 -2.55
C ALA A 47 1.50 6.83 -1.84
N ASP A 48 0.41 7.53 -2.16
CA ASP A 48 0.04 8.78 -1.50
C ASP A 48 -0.29 8.57 -0.01
N SER A 49 -1.00 7.49 0.31
CA SER A 49 -1.35 7.14 1.69
C SER A 49 -0.12 6.75 2.51
N GLU A 50 0.81 5.99 1.93
CA GLU A 50 2.08 5.64 2.55
C GLU A 50 2.94 6.88 2.82
N HIS A 51 3.03 7.80 1.86
CA HIS A 51 3.78 9.05 2.06
C HIS A 51 3.18 9.92 3.17
N ALA A 52 1.85 10.02 3.22
CA ALA A 52 1.14 10.73 4.27
C ALA A 52 1.43 10.10 5.65
N ALA A 53 1.38 8.77 5.75
CA ALA A 53 1.65 8.04 6.98
C ALA A 53 3.10 8.25 7.46
N LEU A 54 4.10 8.11 6.58
CA LEU A 54 5.51 8.40 6.93
C LEU A 54 5.72 9.85 7.39
N SER A 55 5.00 10.79 6.79
CA SER A 55 5.08 12.19 7.19
C SER A 55 4.54 12.40 8.60
N GLN A 56 3.52 11.63 8.97
CA GLN A 56 2.89 11.68 10.28
C GLN A 56 3.80 11.05 11.33
N GLU A 57 4.31 9.86 11.06
CA GLU A 57 5.26 9.14 11.91
C GLU A 57 6.49 10.01 12.26
N LYS A 58 7.06 10.70 11.26
CA LYS A 58 8.16 11.64 11.49
C LYS A 58 7.81 12.77 12.46
N ARG A 59 6.56 13.23 12.47
CA ARG A 59 6.10 14.28 13.39
C ARG A 59 5.90 13.73 14.79
N GLU A 60 5.38 12.52 14.91
CA GLU A 60 5.16 11.80 16.18
C GLU A 60 6.50 11.49 16.87
N LEU A 61 7.45 10.89 16.15
CA LEU A 61 8.83 10.67 16.60
C LEU A 61 9.54 11.96 17.05
N ALA A 62 9.27 13.09 16.37
CA ALA A 62 9.84 14.38 16.74
C ALA A 62 9.13 15.03 17.94
N ALA A 63 7.86 14.70 18.17
CA ALA A 63 7.07 15.24 19.26
C ALA A 63 7.36 14.50 20.58
N ASN A 64 7.41 13.16 20.57
CA ASN A 64 7.62 12.37 21.77
C ASN A 64 8.26 10.99 21.51
N TYR A 65 9.57 10.98 21.32
CA TYR A 65 10.32 9.74 21.05
C TYR A 65 10.12 8.65 22.13
N GLU A 66 10.08 9.00 23.41
CA GLU A 66 9.87 8.04 24.49
C GLU A 66 8.49 7.36 24.44
N GLU A 67 7.46 8.07 23.99
CA GLU A 67 6.11 7.50 23.83
C GLU A 67 6.09 6.49 22.67
N GLU A 68 6.73 6.82 21.55
CA GLU A 68 6.85 5.91 20.40
C GLU A 68 7.61 4.61 20.75
N VAL A 69 8.66 4.70 21.60
CA VAL A 69 9.34 3.50 22.13
C VAL A 69 8.36 2.61 22.91
N GLN A 70 7.47 3.21 23.71
CA GLN A 70 6.47 2.46 24.46
C GLN A 70 5.39 1.86 23.56
N GLU A 71 5.00 2.56 22.50
CA GLU A 71 4.09 2.07 21.47
C GLU A 71 4.66 0.84 20.76
N LEU A 72 5.88 0.94 20.23
CA LEU A 72 6.56 -0.16 19.56
C LEU A 72 6.77 -1.36 20.49
N ALA A 73 7.16 -1.12 21.75
CA ALA A 73 7.25 -2.16 22.76
C ALA A 73 5.87 -2.82 23.02
N SER A 74 4.79 -2.05 22.98
CA SER A 74 3.42 -2.56 23.13
C SER A 74 3.01 -3.45 21.97
N LEU A 75 3.38 -3.11 20.74
CA LEU A 75 3.17 -3.95 19.56
C LEU A 75 3.89 -5.30 19.70
N TYR A 76 5.16 -5.29 20.11
CA TYR A 76 5.92 -6.53 20.34
C TYR A 76 5.34 -7.39 21.46
N ARG A 77 4.82 -6.78 22.53
CA ARG A 77 4.10 -7.51 23.58
C ARG A 77 2.84 -8.21 23.05
N GLN A 78 2.07 -7.53 22.19
CA GLN A 78 0.89 -8.14 21.55
C GLN A 78 1.26 -9.32 20.65
N ARG A 79 2.46 -9.30 20.07
CA ARG A 79 3.04 -10.42 19.29
C ARG A 79 3.60 -11.56 20.16
N GLY A 80 3.54 -11.44 21.48
CA GLY A 80 3.90 -12.49 22.43
C GLY A 80 5.29 -12.35 23.04
N LEU A 81 5.97 -11.21 22.86
CA LEU A 81 7.23 -10.97 23.58
C LEU A 81 6.95 -10.63 25.05
N GLU A 82 7.77 -11.19 25.93
CA GLU A 82 7.82 -10.79 27.35
C GLU A 82 8.09 -9.28 27.47
N PRO A 83 7.50 -8.57 28.46
CA PRO A 83 7.59 -7.11 28.55
C PRO A 83 9.02 -6.57 28.54
N ALA A 84 9.92 -7.20 29.29
CA ALA A 84 11.32 -6.79 29.36
C ALA A 84 12.09 -7.02 28.04
N LEU A 85 11.69 -8.02 27.25
CA LEU A 85 12.29 -8.27 25.94
C LEU A 85 11.73 -7.29 24.90
N ALA A 86 10.41 -7.09 24.89
CA ALA A 86 9.76 -6.15 23.99
C ALA A 86 10.33 -4.73 24.12
N GLN A 87 10.55 -4.27 25.35
CA GLN A 87 11.17 -2.97 25.62
C GLN A 87 12.57 -2.87 25.01
N ARG A 88 13.42 -3.88 25.23
CA ARG A 88 14.79 -3.88 24.67
C ARG A 88 14.80 -3.93 23.15
N VAL A 89 13.87 -4.69 22.56
CA VAL A 89 13.73 -4.77 21.10
C VAL A 89 13.33 -3.40 20.55
N ALA A 90 12.33 -2.76 21.13
CA ALA A 90 11.90 -1.42 20.71
C ALA A 90 13.03 -0.40 20.79
N GLU A 91 13.73 -0.33 21.93
CA GLU A 91 14.87 0.58 22.11
C GLU A 91 15.99 0.33 21.09
N GLN A 92 16.33 -0.93 20.82
CA GLN A 92 17.39 -1.28 19.87
C GLN A 92 17.01 -0.97 18.42
N LEU A 93 15.76 -1.25 18.03
CA LEU A 93 15.27 -0.96 16.69
C LEU A 93 15.13 0.55 16.47
N MET A 94 14.59 1.27 17.44
CA MET A 94 14.45 2.73 17.35
C MET A 94 15.78 3.47 17.39
N ALA A 95 16.79 2.94 18.08
CA ALA A 95 18.14 3.49 18.06
C ALA A 95 18.84 3.29 16.71
N LYS A 96 18.49 2.22 15.98
CA LYS A 96 19.02 1.95 14.64
C LYS A 96 18.34 2.84 13.60
N ASP A 97 17.01 2.77 13.54
CA ASP A 97 16.18 3.56 12.64
C ASP A 97 14.72 3.51 13.14
N ALA A 98 14.31 4.55 13.88
CA ALA A 98 12.97 4.66 14.43
C ALA A 98 11.88 4.70 13.37
N LEU A 99 12.12 5.43 12.27
CA LEU A 99 11.14 5.58 11.21
C LEU A 99 10.95 4.26 10.45
N ASP A 100 12.03 3.56 10.14
CA ASP A 100 11.96 2.23 9.51
C ASP A 100 11.32 1.20 10.45
N ALA A 101 11.58 1.28 11.77
CA ALA A 101 10.98 0.39 12.75
C ALA A 101 9.46 0.53 12.80
N HIS A 102 8.92 1.74 12.94
CA HIS A 102 7.48 1.98 12.93
C HIS A 102 6.86 1.74 11.56
N ALA A 103 7.51 2.16 10.47
CA ALA A 103 7.00 1.92 9.12
C ALA A 103 6.76 0.42 8.87
N ARG A 104 7.73 -0.45 9.17
CA ARG A 104 7.58 -1.90 8.98
C ARG A 104 6.49 -2.51 9.86
N GLU A 105 6.40 -2.05 11.09
CA GLU A 105 5.55 -2.66 12.10
C GLU A 105 4.09 -2.21 11.98
N GLU A 106 3.85 -0.96 11.57
CA GLU A 106 2.52 -0.34 11.50
C GLU A 106 1.99 -0.20 10.07
N LEU A 107 2.86 0.12 9.11
CA LEU A 107 2.44 0.40 7.72
C LEU A 107 2.51 -0.85 6.83
N GLY A 108 3.01 -1.98 7.36
CA GLY A 108 3.23 -3.20 6.56
C GLY A 108 4.26 -2.99 5.44
N ALA A 109 5.08 -1.95 5.60
CA ALA A 109 6.10 -1.51 4.68
C ALA A 109 7.21 -2.55 4.51
N ASP A 110 7.42 -3.02 3.28
CA ASP A 110 8.65 -3.76 2.96
C ASP A 110 9.84 -2.81 3.04
N ALA A 111 10.79 -3.11 3.93
CA ALA A 111 12.09 -2.45 4.12
C ALA A 111 12.73 -1.81 2.87
N ASP A 112 12.63 -2.53 1.74
CA ASP A 112 13.27 -2.20 0.48
C ASP A 112 12.57 -1.06 -0.26
N GLN A 113 11.27 -0.81 -0.01
CA GLN A 113 10.54 0.33 -0.55
C GLN A 113 10.95 1.66 0.10
N PHE A 114 11.34 1.65 1.38
CA PHE A 114 11.57 2.87 2.17
C PHE A 114 13.03 3.31 2.19
N GLY A 115 13.98 2.37 2.09
CA GLY A 115 15.41 2.67 1.95
C GLY A 115 15.76 3.46 0.69
N ALA A 116 15.01 3.27 -0.40
CA ALA A 116 15.22 4.00 -1.65
C ALA A 116 14.75 5.48 -1.59
N ALA A 117 13.69 5.77 -0.83
CA ALA A 117 13.15 7.12 -0.69
C ALA A 117 14.06 8.03 0.16
N ALA A 118 14.83 7.47 1.10
CA ALA A 118 15.83 8.20 1.88
C ALA A 118 17.16 8.40 1.12
N ALA A 119 17.52 7.49 0.21
CA ALA A 119 18.79 7.53 -0.53
C ALA A 119 18.78 8.43 -1.79
N GLY A 120 17.62 8.96 -2.19
CA GLY A 120 17.45 9.76 -3.41
C GLY A 120 18.06 11.16 -3.42
N ARG A 121 18.81 11.57 -2.39
CA ARG A 121 19.40 12.93 -2.28
C ARG A 121 20.87 13.06 -2.63
N ASP A 122 21.58 11.97 -2.94
CA ASP A 122 23.05 12.01 -3.05
C ASP A 122 23.64 11.62 -4.43
N ILE A 123 22.80 11.41 -5.46
CA ILE A 123 23.27 10.96 -6.79
C ILE A 123 23.32 12.03 -7.89
N PHE A 124 23.10 13.31 -7.56
CA PHE A 124 23.35 14.44 -8.48
C PHE A 124 24.24 15.51 -7.82
N SER A 125 25.50 15.16 -7.60
CA SER A 125 26.59 16.12 -7.33
C SER A 125 27.91 15.59 -7.90
N VAL A 126 28.03 15.61 -9.22
CA VAL A 126 29.30 15.81 -9.96
C VAL A 126 28.98 16.67 -11.19
#